data_AF-A0AAV1EH60-F1
#
_entry.id   AF-A0AAV1EH60-F1
#
_cell.length_a   1.000
_cell.length_b   1.000
_cell.length_c   1.000
_cell.angle_alpha   90.00
_cell.angle_beta   90.00
_cell.angle_gamma   90.00
#
_symmetry.space_group_name_H-M   'P 1'
#
loop_
_entity.id
_entity.type
_entity.pdbx_description
1 polymer ?
#
loop_
_entity_poly.entity_id
_entity_poly.type
_entity_poly.pdbx_seq_one_letter_code
_entity_poly.pdbx_strand_id
1 'polypeptide(L)'
;MVSATEEETTGFGWFPEEIIHQILSFLSEDGKKKARDLSKEWFDAFRTYPKLSFNGINQQDFNNTLARHNFGRVSFPYRLEITMEFKNNDEDAANMDKWLKIALENGVRELKMNLSSFCDDLSEVKLINVPRLRELHIYHLKHSIHRDYDLKVEIDAPNSFQPYINLQRLTLEGTTIVTERFFMVKFPHLRSLVIPSFKDFARENLTSNSLEKLEFKPSNDLPVQKLEVDSPNLFSFHLCLLYVDIFPKVSFMSLVQPHIKSEVSLWYASDMDNCCFLMMEEMLSSLVPSRISLHIDIESDFDLDESESLEESFTGFAASFLVCYPEIVTLRIVMNERASRVVGCLQRKLEDAESGPGEGIQGVSCSQGWEKMPGKAARLDEFIKCCMQGM
;
A
#
# COMPACT_ATOMS: atom_id res chain seq x y z
N MET A 1 -50.45 -36.27 33.64
CA MET A 1 -50.08 -36.10 32.21
C MET A 1 -50.50 -34.70 31.78
N VAL A 2 -49.55 -33.77 31.83
CA VAL A 2 -49.64 -32.39 31.30
C VAL A 2 -48.30 -32.24 30.57
N SER A 3 -48.31 -32.47 29.26
CA SER A 3 -48.41 -31.46 28.20
C SER A 3 -47.11 -30.67 28.08
N ALA A 4 -46.42 -30.91 26.96
CA ALA A 4 -45.12 -30.38 26.60
C ALA A 4 -45.11 -28.85 26.63
N THR A 5 -44.03 -28.30 27.18
CA THR A 5 -43.65 -26.90 27.04
C THR A 5 -43.22 -26.67 25.59
N GLU A 6 -44.05 -25.97 24.83
CA GLU A 6 -43.64 -25.31 23.58
C GLU A 6 -42.63 -24.21 23.97
N GLU A 7 -41.35 -24.48 23.75
CA GLU A 7 -40.34 -23.43 23.71
C GLU A 7 -40.64 -22.55 22.49
N GLU A 8 -41.13 -21.34 22.75
CA GLU A 8 -41.16 -20.24 21.77
C GLU A 8 -39.73 -19.97 21.31
N THR A 9 -39.30 -20.66 20.25
CA THR A 9 -38.06 -20.36 19.54
C THR A 9 -38.22 -19.00 18.90
N THR A 10 -37.55 -18.01 19.49
CA THR A 10 -37.50 -16.63 19.02
C THR A 10 -37.11 -16.59 17.53
N GLY A 11 -37.95 -15.96 16.70
CA GLY A 11 -37.94 -16.04 15.23
C GLY A 11 -36.75 -15.43 14.48
N PHE A 12 -35.56 -15.37 15.08
CA PHE A 12 -34.35 -14.82 14.45
C PHE A 12 -33.47 -15.88 13.75
N GLY A 13 -33.79 -17.17 13.87
CA GLY A 13 -33.05 -18.27 13.21
C GLY A 13 -33.39 -18.51 11.72
N TRP A 14 -34.33 -17.76 11.14
CA TRP A 14 -34.87 -18.03 9.79
C TRP A 14 -34.20 -17.25 8.66
N PHE A 15 -33.17 -16.44 8.94
CA PHE A 15 -32.50 -15.70 7.89
C PHE A 15 -31.69 -16.64 6.98
N PRO A 16 -31.78 -16.49 5.65
CA PRO A 16 -30.85 -17.14 4.73
C PRO A 16 -29.40 -16.80 5.07
N GLU A 17 -28.48 -17.72 4.80
CA GLU A 17 -27.05 -17.59 5.12
C GLU A 17 -26.47 -16.27 4.57
N GLU A 18 -26.87 -15.89 3.35
CA GLU A 18 -26.43 -14.67 2.69
C GLU A 18 -26.86 -13.40 3.44
N ILE A 19 -28.07 -13.42 4.03
CA ILE A 19 -28.57 -12.31 4.84
C ILE A 19 -27.82 -12.25 6.18
N ILE A 20 -27.53 -13.40 6.79
CA ILE A 20 -26.71 -13.45 8.01
C ILE A 20 -25.31 -12.92 7.72
N HIS A 21 -24.68 -13.31 6.60
CA HIS A 21 -23.39 -12.76 6.18
C HIS A 21 -23.47 -11.25 5.97
N GLN A 22 -24.51 -10.75 5.31
CA GLN A 22 -24.70 -9.32 5.14
C GLN A 22 -24.81 -8.60 6.50
N ILE A 23 -25.58 -9.13 7.45
CA ILE A 23 -25.68 -8.55 8.80
C ILE A 23 -24.33 -8.60 9.51
N LEU A 24 -23.65 -9.75 9.51
CA LEU A 24 -22.31 -9.91 10.10
C LEU A 24 -21.31 -8.89 9.54
N SER A 25 -21.45 -8.49 8.27
CA SER A 25 -20.57 -7.48 7.64
C SER A 25 -20.71 -6.07 8.21
N PHE A 26 -21.85 -5.74 8.83
CA PHE A 26 -22.08 -4.47 9.50
C PHE A 26 -21.75 -4.49 11.00
N LEU A 27 -21.47 -5.66 11.58
CA LEU A 27 -21.16 -5.80 13.00
C LEU A 27 -19.66 -5.61 13.25
N SER A 28 -19.32 -5.02 14.40
CA SER A 28 -17.96 -5.09 14.95
C SER A 28 -17.58 -6.53 15.27
N GLU A 29 -16.29 -6.82 15.48
CA GLU A 29 -15.85 -8.19 15.82
C GLU A 29 -16.55 -8.75 17.08
N ASP A 30 -16.74 -7.92 18.11
CA ASP A 30 -17.49 -8.32 19.30
C ASP A 30 -18.99 -8.48 19.02
N GLY A 31 -19.55 -7.67 18.11
CA GLY A 31 -20.90 -7.85 17.61
C GLY A 31 -21.07 -9.19 16.88
N LYS A 32 -20.12 -9.57 16.03
CA LYS A 32 -20.12 -10.86 15.33
C LYS A 32 -20.01 -12.03 16.30
N LYS A 33 -19.15 -11.94 17.33
CA LYS A 33 -19.04 -12.96 18.38
C LYS A 33 -20.37 -13.15 19.12
N LYS A 34 -21.06 -12.06 19.47
CA LYS A 34 -22.39 -12.13 20.10
C LYS A 34 -23.44 -12.69 19.15
N ALA A 35 -23.41 -12.26 17.88
CA ALA A 35 -24.34 -12.72 16.85
C ALA A 35 -24.22 -14.22 16.57
N ARG A 36 -22.97 -14.74 16.58
CA ARG A 36 -22.68 -16.16 16.48
C ARG A 36 -23.40 -16.99 17.55
N ASP A 37 -23.55 -16.43 18.76
CA ASP A 37 -24.13 -17.15 19.90
C ASP A 37 -25.69 -17.05 19.93
N LEU A 38 -26.32 -16.41 18.93
CA LEU A 38 -27.78 -16.24 18.86
C LEU A 38 -28.53 -17.53 18.53
N SER A 39 -27.99 -18.36 17.63
CA SER A 39 -28.60 -19.62 17.19
C SER A 39 -27.60 -20.49 16.44
N LYS A 40 -28.00 -21.73 16.12
CA LYS A 40 -27.17 -22.66 15.35
C LYS A 40 -26.94 -22.17 13.92
N GLU A 41 -27.96 -21.60 13.29
CA GLU A 41 -27.90 -21.06 11.92
C GLU A 41 -26.94 -19.88 11.85
N TRP A 42 -26.97 -18.99 12.85
CA TRP A 42 -26.02 -17.90 12.96
C TRP A 42 -24.59 -18.37 13.23
N PHE A 43 -24.43 -19.44 14.02
CA PHE A 43 -23.13 -20.07 14.23
C PHE A 43 -22.59 -20.69 12.93
N ASP A 44 -23.42 -21.44 12.19
CA ASP A 44 -23.03 -22.08 10.94
C ASP A 44 -22.73 -21.05 9.84
N ALA A 45 -23.55 -20.02 9.70
CA ALA A 45 -23.30 -18.89 8.79
C ALA A 45 -22.05 -18.10 9.20
N PHE A 46 -21.79 -17.93 10.49
CA PHE A 46 -20.53 -17.34 10.95
C PHE A 46 -19.32 -18.18 10.52
N ARG A 47 -19.46 -19.52 10.43
CA ARG A 47 -18.34 -20.40 10.01
C ARG A 47 -17.98 -20.29 8.54
N THR A 48 -18.94 -19.97 7.69
CA THR A 48 -18.77 -19.75 6.25
C THR A 48 -18.60 -18.28 5.91
N TYR A 49 -18.67 -17.40 6.91
CA TYR A 49 -18.60 -15.96 6.73
C TYR A 49 -17.32 -15.55 6.00
N PRO A 50 -17.41 -14.88 4.84
CA PRO A 50 -16.34 -14.74 3.86
C PRO A 50 -15.13 -13.92 4.32
N LYS A 51 -15.13 -13.39 5.56
CA LYS A 51 -14.03 -12.64 6.15
C LYS A 51 -13.79 -13.07 7.60
N LEU A 52 -12.79 -13.92 7.80
CA LEU A 52 -12.25 -14.16 9.14
C LEU A 52 -11.13 -13.15 9.41
N SER A 53 -11.22 -12.44 10.53
CA SER A 53 -10.21 -11.48 11.00
C SER A 53 -9.76 -11.89 12.40
N PHE A 54 -8.48 -12.17 12.57
CA PHE A 54 -7.89 -12.43 13.87
C PHE A 54 -7.08 -11.20 14.25
N ASN A 55 -7.37 -10.56 15.39
CA ASN A 55 -6.62 -9.39 15.87
C ASN A 55 -6.31 -9.52 17.37
N GLY A 56 -5.03 -9.46 17.74
CA GLY A 56 -4.60 -9.54 19.15
C GLY A 56 -5.01 -10.82 19.88
N ILE A 57 -5.27 -11.90 19.12
CA ILE A 57 -5.77 -13.16 19.68
C ILE A 57 -4.59 -13.94 20.24
N ASN A 58 -4.70 -14.41 21.48
CA ASN A 58 -3.71 -15.33 22.02
C ASN A 58 -3.67 -16.60 21.14
N GLN A 59 -2.49 -17.17 20.95
CA GLN A 59 -2.28 -18.36 20.12
C GLN A 59 -3.28 -19.49 20.40
N GLN A 60 -3.69 -19.65 21.67
CA GLN A 60 -4.67 -20.65 22.11
C GLN A 60 -6.06 -20.43 21.48
N ASP A 61 -6.54 -19.20 21.41
CA ASP A 61 -7.85 -18.86 20.84
C ASP A 61 -7.86 -19.01 19.32
N PHE A 62 -6.74 -18.69 18.66
CA PHE A 62 -6.56 -19.00 17.25
C PHE A 62 -6.58 -20.51 17.04
N ASN A 63 -5.78 -21.28 17.80
CA ASN A 63 -5.73 -22.74 17.71
C ASN A 63 -7.06 -23.40 18.08
N ASN A 64 -7.83 -22.83 19.02
CA ASN A 64 -9.17 -23.29 19.37
C ASN A 64 -10.15 -23.02 18.24
N THR A 65 -10.07 -21.84 17.62
CA THR A 65 -10.86 -21.52 16.42
C THR A 65 -10.46 -22.47 15.30
N LEU A 66 -9.15 -22.73 15.16
CA LEU A 66 -8.59 -23.68 14.21
C LEU A 66 -9.20 -25.09 14.44
N ALA A 67 -9.14 -25.60 15.65
CA ALA A 67 -9.70 -26.90 16.01
C ALA A 67 -11.23 -26.97 15.80
N ARG A 68 -11.97 -25.90 16.14
CA ARG A 68 -13.43 -25.84 16.09
C ARG A 68 -13.98 -25.81 14.66
N HIS A 69 -13.32 -25.13 13.74
CA HIS A 69 -13.81 -25.10 12.35
C HIS A 69 -13.61 -26.42 11.61
N ASN A 70 -12.94 -27.41 12.19
CA ASN A 70 -12.79 -28.77 11.64
C ASN A 70 -12.39 -28.70 10.15
N PHE A 71 -11.27 -28.02 9.90
CA PHE A 71 -10.75 -27.54 8.60
C PHE A 71 -10.53 -28.59 7.50
N GLY A 72 -10.97 -29.84 7.70
CA GLY A 72 -11.07 -30.83 6.65
C GLY A 72 -12.44 -30.90 5.96
N ARG A 73 -13.49 -30.22 6.48
CA ARG A 73 -14.87 -30.39 5.98
C ARG A 73 -15.61 -29.12 5.56
N VAL A 74 -15.14 -27.93 5.94
CA VAL A 74 -15.83 -26.67 5.63
C VAL A 74 -15.00 -25.88 4.63
N SER A 75 -15.59 -25.48 3.51
CA SER A 75 -14.97 -24.56 2.56
C SER A 75 -14.59 -23.29 3.31
N PHE A 76 -13.32 -22.86 3.24
CA PHE A 76 -12.93 -21.59 3.84
C PHE A 76 -13.70 -20.43 3.20
N PRO A 77 -13.81 -19.31 3.93
CA PRO A 77 -14.18 -18.04 3.34
C PRO A 77 -13.34 -17.68 2.12
N TYR A 78 -13.94 -16.90 1.22
CA TYR A 78 -13.25 -16.29 0.08
C TYR A 78 -12.02 -15.46 0.51
N ARG A 79 -12.08 -14.82 1.69
CA ARG A 79 -11.03 -13.97 2.26
C ARG A 79 -10.68 -14.35 3.70
N LEU A 80 -9.39 -14.42 3.97
CA LEU A 80 -8.81 -14.61 5.30
C LEU A 80 -7.88 -13.43 5.61
N GLU A 81 -8.21 -12.69 6.67
CA GLU A 81 -7.37 -11.63 7.22
C GLU A 81 -6.82 -12.10 8.57
N ILE A 82 -5.50 -12.05 8.69
CA ILE A 82 -4.76 -12.53 9.84
C ILE A 82 -3.92 -11.34 10.33
N THR A 83 -4.25 -10.81 11.50
CA THR A 83 -3.42 -9.83 12.20
C THR A 83 -2.84 -10.51 13.42
N MET A 84 -1.51 -10.63 13.45
CA MET A 84 -0.79 -11.32 14.49
C MET A 84 0.19 -10.38 15.16
N GLU A 85 0.07 -10.31 16.48
CA GLU A 85 1.06 -9.72 17.35
C GLU A 85 1.84 -10.86 17.99
N PHE A 86 3.07 -11.07 17.50
CA PHE A 86 3.97 -12.08 18.04
C PHE A 86 4.42 -11.66 19.43
N LYS A 87 4.59 -12.61 20.35
CA LYS A 87 5.20 -12.33 21.65
C LYS A 87 6.49 -13.12 21.77
N ASN A 88 7.48 -12.76 20.95
CA ASN A 88 8.88 -13.23 20.97
C ASN A 88 9.04 -14.72 21.37
N ASN A 89 8.30 -15.65 20.78
CA ASN A 89 8.51 -17.07 21.03
C ASN A 89 8.54 -17.88 19.73
N ASP A 90 9.43 -18.87 19.67
CA ASP A 90 9.60 -19.82 18.55
C ASP A 90 8.30 -20.55 18.19
N GLU A 91 7.41 -20.73 19.17
CA GLU A 91 6.15 -21.43 19.01
C GLU A 91 5.24 -20.68 18.03
N ASP A 92 5.16 -19.36 18.11
CA ASP A 92 4.32 -18.53 17.25
C ASP A 92 4.73 -18.65 15.76
N ALA A 93 6.03 -18.72 15.47
CA ALA A 93 6.54 -18.91 14.10
C ALA A 93 6.16 -20.28 13.53
N ALA A 94 6.37 -21.36 14.30
CA ALA A 94 5.96 -22.71 13.87
C ALA A 94 4.44 -22.83 13.65
N ASN A 95 3.65 -22.09 14.43
CA ASN A 95 2.21 -22.03 14.22
C ASN A 95 1.83 -21.28 12.95
N MET A 96 2.56 -20.22 12.58
CA MET A 96 2.29 -19.49 11.34
C MET A 96 2.37 -20.39 10.12
N ASP A 97 3.45 -21.17 9.97
CA ASP A 97 3.60 -22.09 8.83
C ASP A 97 2.44 -23.08 8.77
N LYS A 98 2.03 -23.60 9.92
CA LYS A 98 0.87 -24.50 10.04
C LYS A 98 -0.43 -23.79 9.63
N TRP A 99 -0.63 -22.55 10.05
CA TRP A 99 -1.84 -21.78 9.75
C TRP A 99 -1.92 -21.37 8.28
N LEU A 100 -0.81 -20.92 7.71
CA LEU A 100 -0.65 -20.67 6.28
C LEU A 100 -1.00 -21.91 5.49
N LYS A 101 -0.36 -23.05 5.81
CA LYS A 101 -0.64 -24.31 5.16
C LYS A 101 -2.12 -24.67 5.19
N ILE A 102 -2.78 -24.56 6.36
CA ILE A 102 -4.21 -24.87 6.49
C ILE A 102 -5.08 -23.93 5.67
N ALA A 103 -4.82 -22.61 5.73
CA ALA A 103 -5.57 -21.62 4.94
C ALA A 103 -5.47 -21.91 3.43
N LEU A 104 -4.27 -22.25 2.97
CA LEU A 104 -3.98 -22.53 1.57
C LEU A 104 -4.60 -23.86 1.11
N GLU A 105 -4.50 -24.92 1.90
CA GLU A 105 -5.13 -26.23 1.63
C GLU A 105 -6.65 -26.13 1.51
N ASN A 106 -7.24 -25.17 2.20
CA ASN A 106 -8.68 -24.93 2.15
C ASN A 106 -9.13 -23.96 1.05
N GLY A 107 -8.22 -23.46 0.23
CA GLY A 107 -8.54 -22.68 -0.96
C GLY A 107 -8.93 -21.23 -0.71
N VAL A 108 -8.36 -20.61 0.33
CA VAL A 108 -8.41 -19.15 0.52
C VAL A 108 -7.99 -18.43 -0.77
N ARG A 109 -8.77 -17.41 -1.18
CA ARG A 109 -8.48 -16.61 -2.38
C ARG A 109 -7.83 -15.28 -2.05
N GLU A 110 -8.11 -14.70 -0.90
CA GLU A 110 -7.49 -13.47 -0.43
C GLU A 110 -6.88 -13.73 0.93
N LEU A 111 -5.56 -13.60 1.04
CA LEU A 111 -4.83 -13.74 2.30
C LEU A 111 -4.19 -12.39 2.63
N LYS A 112 -4.56 -11.82 3.77
CA LYS A 112 -3.90 -10.63 4.31
C LYS A 112 -3.25 -10.98 5.65
N MET A 113 -1.98 -10.68 5.80
CA MET A 113 -1.18 -10.91 7.00
C MET A 113 -0.59 -9.59 7.46
N ASN A 114 -0.92 -9.17 8.68
CA ASN A 114 -0.25 -8.05 9.34
C ASN A 114 0.57 -8.64 10.50
N LEU A 115 1.88 -8.57 10.37
CA LEU A 115 2.85 -9.14 11.28
C LEU A 115 3.54 -7.98 12.00
N SER A 116 3.41 -7.87 13.32
CA SER A 116 4.14 -6.86 14.09
C SER A 116 5.47 -7.41 14.62
N SER A 117 6.49 -6.55 14.65
CA SER A 117 7.93 -6.85 14.73
C SER A 117 8.46 -7.35 16.09
N PHE A 118 7.78 -8.28 16.73
CA PHE A 118 8.23 -8.88 17.99
C PHE A 118 8.86 -10.28 17.78
N CYS A 119 8.72 -10.90 16.62
CA CYS A 119 9.31 -12.22 16.38
C CYS A 119 10.68 -12.08 15.71
N ASP A 120 11.76 -12.06 16.50
CA ASP A 120 13.14 -12.16 15.97
C ASP A 120 13.35 -13.52 15.23
N ASP A 121 12.54 -14.54 15.56
CA ASP A 121 12.69 -15.91 15.04
C ASP A 121 11.91 -16.18 13.74
N LEU A 122 10.91 -15.35 13.41
CA LEU A 122 10.20 -15.44 12.13
C LEU A 122 11.05 -14.77 11.04
N SER A 123 12.12 -15.46 10.67
CA SER A 123 13.02 -15.00 9.62
C SER A 123 12.49 -15.28 8.22
N GLU A 124 11.56 -16.23 8.07
CA GLU A 124 11.10 -16.71 6.76
C GLU A 124 9.62 -17.15 6.76
N VAL A 125 8.88 -16.79 5.71
CA VAL A 125 7.53 -17.28 5.38
C VAL A 125 7.60 -17.99 4.04
N LYS A 126 7.33 -19.30 4.03
CA LYS A 126 7.32 -20.10 2.81
C LYS A 126 5.91 -20.28 2.27
N LEU A 127 5.68 -19.78 1.07
CA LEU A 127 4.45 -20.03 0.34
C LEU A 127 4.74 -21.09 -0.73
N ILE A 128 4.04 -22.23 -0.62
CA ILE A 128 4.23 -23.37 -1.51
C ILE A 128 2.87 -23.73 -2.10
N ASN A 129 2.76 -23.69 -3.43
CA ASN A 129 1.62 -24.20 -4.21
C ASN A 129 0.25 -23.67 -3.75
N VAL A 130 -0.05 -22.41 -4.10
CA VAL A 130 -1.29 -21.72 -3.70
C VAL A 130 -2.19 -21.41 -4.91
N PRO A 131 -2.63 -22.42 -5.66
CA PRO A 131 -3.22 -22.22 -6.98
C PRO A 131 -4.53 -21.43 -6.95
N ARG A 132 -5.21 -21.30 -5.81
CA ARG A 132 -6.47 -20.55 -5.67
C ARG A 132 -6.30 -19.12 -5.19
N LEU A 133 -5.10 -18.75 -4.72
CA LEU A 133 -4.84 -17.44 -4.17
C LEU A 133 -4.86 -16.39 -5.29
N ARG A 134 -5.65 -15.35 -5.09
CA ARG A 134 -5.83 -14.20 -5.98
C ARG A 134 -5.17 -12.95 -5.43
N GLU A 135 -5.25 -12.77 -4.13
CA GLU A 135 -4.62 -11.64 -3.46
C GLU A 135 -3.81 -12.12 -2.27
N LEU A 136 -2.56 -11.68 -2.21
CA LEU A 136 -1.68 -11.90 -1.09
C LEU A 136 -1.18 -10.55 -0.61
N HIS A 137 -1.40 -10.26 0.66
CA HIS A 137 -0.90 -9.05 1.29
C HIS A 137 -0.14 -9.45 2.55
N ILE A 138 1.15 -9.15 2.60
CA ILE A 138 2.00 -9.38 3.78
C ILE A 138 2.57 -8.03 4.19
N TYR A 139 2.16 -7.56 5.35
CA TYR A 139 2.65 -6.35 5.98
C TYR A 139 3.46 -6.75 7.19
N HIS A 140 4.73 -6.39 7.20
CA HIS A 140 5.60 -6.50 8.35
C HIS A 140 5.84 -5.10 8.92
N LEU A 141 5.13 -4.81 10.02
CA LEU A 141 5.18 -3.53 10.69
C LEU A 141 6.40 -3.49 11.60
N LYS A 142 7.50 -2.89 11.11
CA LYS A 142 8.68 -2.60 11.92
C LYS A 142 8.34 -1.49 12.93
N HIS A 143 8.19 -1.84 14.21
CA HIS A 143 7.99 -0.86 15.28
C HIS A 143 9.28 -0.19 15.75
N SER A 144 10.46 -0.65 15.28
CA SER A 144 11.74 -0.08 15.68
C SER A 144 12.63 0.19 14.47
N ILE A 145 13.05 1.44 14.34
CA ILE A 145 13.98 1.95 13.31
C ILE A 145 15.38 1.29 13.42
N HIS A 146 15.67 0.62 14.54
CA HIS A 146 17.02 0.21 14.90
C HIS A 146 17.37 -1.27 14.63
N ARG A 147 16.51 -2.07 13.99
CA ARG A 147 16.83 -3.48 13.71
C ARG A 147 16.58 -3.90 12.26
N ASP A 148 17.64 -4.43 11.68
CA ASP A 148 17.80 -4.90 10.29
C ASP A 148 17.14 -6.27 10.01
N TYR A 149 16.08 -6.63 10.73
CA TYR A 149 15.39 -7.89 10.46
C TYR A 149 14.37 -7.70 9.35
N ASP A 150 14.73 -8.20 8.18
CA ASP A 150 13.82 -8.30 7.05
C ASP A 150 13.19 -9.68 7.05
N LEU A 151 11.86 -9.73 7.19
CA LEU A 151 11.11 -10.97 7.02
C LEU A 151 11.32 -11.48 5.59
N LYS A 152 11.89 -12.66 5.44
CA LYS A 152 12.08 -13.28 4.14
C LYS A 152 10.78 -13.93 3.71
N VAL A 153 10.30 -13.63 2.51
CA VAL A 153 9.17 -14.35 1.90
C VAL A 153 9.74 -15.20 0.79
N GLU A 154 9.72 -16.52 1.00
CA GLU A 154 10.10 -17.49 -0.01
C GLU A 154 8.84 -17.93 -0.76
N ILE A 155 8.75 -17.53 -2.02
CA ILE A 155 7.69 -17.95 -2.92
C ILE A 155 8.25 -19.03 -3.84
N ASP A 156 8.21 -20.28 -3.37
CA ASP A 156 8.72 -21.41 -4.12
C ASP A 156 7.68 -21.91 -5.14
N ALA A 157 8.18 -22.23 -6.33
CA ALA A 157 7.41 -22.82 -7.40
C ALA A 157 8.02 -24.19 -7.71
N PRO A 158 7.47 -25.30 -7.17
CA PRO A 158 8.01 -26.62 -7.48
C PRO A 158 8.03 -26.82 -9.00
N ASN A 159 9.18 -27.27 -9.51
CA ASN A 159 9.72 -27.24 -10.88
C ASN A 159 8.84 -27.66 -12.09
N SER A 160 7.50 -27.69 -12.01
CA SER A 160 6.67 -28.16 -13.14
C SER A 160 5.30 -27.52 -13.32
N PHE A 161 4.79 -26.65 -12.44
CA PHE A 161 3.48 -26.01 -12.64
C PHE A 161 3.48 -24.57 -12.14
N GLN A 162 2.85 -23.66 -12.89
CA GLN A 162 2.62 -22.25 -12.51
C GLN A 162 1.79 -22.20 -11.21
N PRO A 163 2.40 -22.12 -10.02
CA PRO A 163 1.70 -22.38 -8.76
C PRO A 163 0.80 -21.21 -8.35
N TYR A 164 1.00 -20.05 -8.98
CA TYR A 164 0.36 -18.78 -8.66
C TYR A 164 -0.42 -18.24 -9.85
N ILE A 165 -0.95 -19.12 -10.71
CA ILE A 165 -1.67 -18.72 -11.93
C ILE A 165 -2.87 -17.81 -11.64
N ASN A 166 -3.49 -17.91 -10.47
CA ASN A 166 -4.63 -17.06 -10.13
C ASN A 166 -4.24 -15.78 -9.39
N LEU A 167 -2.96 -15.58 -9.04
CA LEU A 167 -2.53 -14.43 -8.27
C LEU A 167 -2.58 -13.16 -9.13
N GLN A 168 -3.40 -12.21 -8.68
CA GLN A 168 -3.66 -10.94 -9.35
C GLN A 168 -3.11 -9.75 -8.56
N ARG A 169 -3.02 -9.85 -7.23
CA ARG A 169 -2.44 -8.83 -6.38
C ARG A 169 -1.43 -9.42 -5.42
N LEU A 170 -0.28 -8.77 -5.34
CA LEU A 170 0.78 -9.11 -4.41
C LEU A 170 1.27 -7.85 -3.73
N THR A 171 1.03 -7.76 -2.43
CA THR A 171 1.50 -6.67 -1.58
C THR A 171 2.47 -7.23 -0.58
N LEU A 172 3.68 -6.72 -0.60
CA LEU A 172 4.74 -7.13 0.32
C LEU A 172 5.32 -5.84 0.88
N GLU A 173 5.18 -5.62 2.19
CA GLU A 173 5.60 -4.40 2.86
C GLU A 173 6.42 -4.76 4.10
N GLY A 174 7.60 -4.16 4.25
CA GLY A 174 8.54 -4.51 5.33
C GLY A 174 9.13 -5.93 5.24
N THR A 175 9.04 -6.56 4.07
CA THR A 175 9.56 -7.92 3.81
C THR A 175 10.62 -7.89 2.71
N THR A 176 11.48 -8.90 2.66
CA THR A 176 12.40 -9.16 1.55
C THR A 176 11.99 -10.44 0.84
N ILE A 177 12.01 -10.47 -0.49
CA ILE A 177 11.76 -11.73 -1.23
C ILE A 177 13.10 -12.35 -1.57
N VAL A 178 13.29 -13.62 -1.21
CA VAL A 178 14.55 -14.36 -1.41
C VAL A 178 14.59 -15.06 -2.77
N THR A 179 13.73 -14.68 -3.71
CA THR A 179 13.66 -15.39 -4.99
C THR A 179 14.81 -14.99 -5.90
N GLU A 180 15.72 -15.91 -6.16
CA GLU A 180 16.98 -15.65 -6.88
C GLU A 180 16.84 -15.23 -8.36
N ARG A 181 15.66 -15.37 -9.00
CA ARG A 181 15.31 -14.81 -10.33
C ARG A 181 13.82 -15.03 -10.67
N PHE A 182 13.33 -14.27 -11.66
CA PHE A 182 12.10 -14.53 -12.44
C PHE A 182 10.77 -14.37 -11.69
N PHE A 183 10.60 -13.27 -10.97
CA PHE A 183 9.34 -12.93 -10.33
C PHE A 183 8.16 -13.04 -11.30
N MET A 184 8.28 -12.49 -12.52
CA MET A 184 7.14 -12.38 -13.44
C MET A 184 6.78 -13.69 -14.15
N VAL A 185 7.71 -14.62 -14.32
CA VAL A 185 7.39 -15.96 -14.86
C VAL A 185 6.47 -16.72 -13.90
N LYS A 186 6.59 -16.46 -12.60
CA LYS A 186 5.78 -17.11 -11.55
C LYS A 186 4.35 -16.56 -11.47
N PHE A 187 4.11 -15.33 -11.92
CA PHE A 187 2.81 -14.65 -11.77
C PHE A 187 2.27 -14.10 -13.11
N PRO A 188 1.85 -14.98 -14.04
CA PRO A 188 1.44 -14.59 -15.40
C PRO A 188 0.19 -13.70 -15.47
N HIS A 189 -0.58 -13.61 -14.39
CA HIS A 189 -1.82 -12.83 -14.30
C HIS A 189 -1.76 -11.72 -13.24
N LEU A 190 -0.57 -11.38 -12.75
CA LEU A 190 -0.38 -10.34 -11.74
C LEU A 190 -0.72 -8.97 -12.32
N ARG A 191 -1.69 -8.30 -11.71
CA ARG A 191 -2.18 -6.97 -12.10
C ARG A 191 -1.71 -5.87 -11.16
N SER A 192 -1.52 -6.18 -9.89
CA SER A 192 -1.09 -5.21 -8.88
C SER A 192 0.10 -5.76 -8.12
N LEU A 193 1.16 -4.98 -8.02
CA LEU A 193 2.35 -5.35 -7.27
C LEU A 193 2.79 -4.18 -6.39
N VAL A 194 2.95 -4.43 -5.10
CA VAL A 194 3.66 -3.54 -4.17
C VAL A 194 4.98 -4.20 -3.85
N ILE A 195 6.06 -3.58 -4.33
CA ILE A 195 7.44 -4.02 -4.18
C ILE A 195 8.01 -3.31 -2.93
N PRO A 196 8.31 -4.05 -1.85
CA PRO A 196 9.06 -3.50 -0.74
C PRO A 196 10.50 -3.28 -1.17
N SER A 197 11.26 -2.55 -0.37
CA SER A 197 12.68 -2.42 -0.65
C SER A 197 13.36 -3.76 -0.72
N PHE A 198 14.14 -3.93 -1.77
CA PHE A 198 14.97 -5.10 -2.02
C PHE A 198 16.41 -4.69 -1.83
N LYS A 199 17.06 -5.28 -0.84
CA LYS A 199 18.50 -5.18 -0.67
C LYS A 199 19.25 -5.66 -1.94
N ASP A 200 18.65 -6.58 -2.70
CA ASP A 200 19.30 -7.22 -3.85
C ASP A 200 18.86 -6.70 -5.24
N PHE A 201 18.06 -5.63 -5.33
CA PHE A 201 17.55 -5.11 -6.62
C PHE A 201 18.56 -4.29 -7.43
N ALA A 202 19.86 -4.60 -7.32
CA ALA A 202 20.92 -3.74 -7.81
C ALA A 202 20.74 -3.35 -9.28
N ARG A 203 20.17 -4.23 -10.12
CA ARG A 203 19.66 -3.95 -11.49
C ARG A 203 18.64 -5.02 -11.90
N GLU A 204 17.36 -4.80 -11.65
CA GLU A 204 16.32 -5.72 -12.16
C GLU A 204 15.36 -5.03 -13.12
N ASN A 205 15.07 -5.77 -14.19
CA ASN A 205 14.11 -5.40 -15.20
C ASN A 205 12.78 -6.07 -14.85
N LEU A 206 11.78 -5.26 -14.56
CA LEU A 206 10.43 -5.70 -14.26
C LEU A 206 9.63 -5.84 -15.55
N THR A 207 9.68 -7.02 -16.17
CA THR A 207 8.92 -7.30 -17.40
C THR A 207 7.62 -8.04 -17.11
N SER A 208 6.46 -7.45 -17.41
CA SER A 208 5.16 -8.10 -17.23
C SER A 208 4.14 -7.69 -18.27
N ASN A 209 3.42 -8.64 -18.86
CA ASN A 209 2.32 -8.34 -19.80
C ASN A 209 0.98 -8.11 -19.12
N SER A 210 0.84 -8.38 -17.81
CA SER A 210 -0.44 -8.26 -17.10
C SER A 210 -0.46 -7.14 -16.05
N LEU A 211 0.70 -6.56 -15.73
CA LEU A 211 0.83 -5.62 -14.62
C LEU A 211 0.18 -4.28 -14.97
N GLU A 212 -0.87 -3.95 -14.22
CA GLU A 212 -1.69 -2.74 -14.36
C GLU A 212 -1.27 -1.65 -13.37
N LYS A 213 -0.86 -2.06 -12.16
CA LYS A 213 -0.47 -1.18 -11.06
C LYS A 213 0.85 -1.65 -10.42
N LEU A 214 1.75 -0.70 -10.21
CA LEU A 214 3.02 -0.93 -9.54
C LEU A 214 3.22 0.12 -8.46
N GLU A 215 3.46 -0.30 -7.23
CA GLU A 215 3.92 0.55 -6.14
C GLU A 215 5.32 0.11 -5.73
N PHE A 216 6.24 1.06 -5.67
CA PHE A 216 7.65 0.84 -5.36
C PHE A 216 8.04 1.64 -4.12
N LYS A 217 8.52 0.94 -3.10
CA LYS A 217 8.94 1.50 -1.81
C LYS A 217 10.43 1.22 -1.55
N PRO A 218 11.38 1.95 -2.14
CA PRO A 218 12.80 1.74 -1.86
C PRO A 218 13.13 2.00 -0.38
N SER A 219 14.15 1.32 0.13
CA SER A 219 14.72 1.56 1.47
C SER A 219 16.03 2.33 1.33
N ASN A 220 16.42 2.94 2.44
CA ASN A 220 17.56 3.83 2.48
C ASN A 220 18.87 3.07 2.62
N ASP A 221 18.81 1.82 3.07
CA ASP A 221 20.01 1.05 3.41
C ASP A 221 20.87 0.71 2.18
N LEU A 222 20.26 0.65 0.99
CA LEU A 222 20.97 0.28 -0.23
C LEU A 222 20.55 1.13 -1.45
N PRO A 223 21.52 1.62 -2.24
CA PRO A 223 21.24 2.39 -3.43
C PRO A 223 20.65 1.48 -4.50
N VAL A 224 19.32 1.40 -4.59
CA VAL A 224 18.69 0.91 -5.82
C VAL A 224 18.98 1.93 -6.92
N GLN A 225 19.98 1.62 -7.75
CA GLN A 225 20.49 2.57 -8.74
C GLN A 225 19.54 2.76 -9.92
N LYS A 226 18.76 1.74 -10.28
CA LYS A 226 17.90 1.78 -11.46
C LYS A 226 16.80 0.72 -11.43
N LEU A 227 15.55 1.12 -11.68
CA LEU A 227 14.41 0.26 -11.95
C LEU A 227 13.99 0.42 -13.41
N GLU A 228 14.03 -0.66 -14.19
CA GLU A 228 13.51 -0.67 -15.57
C GLU A 228 12.19 -1.43 -15.58
N VAL A 229 11.10 -0.78 -16.00
CA VAL A 229 9.77 -1.37 -16.04
C VAL A 229 9.34 -1.56 -17.48
N ASP A 230 9.12 -2.80 -17.89
CA ASP A 230 8.60 -3.19 -19.19
C ASP A 230 7.23 -3.83 -19.00
N SER A 231 6.20 -2.98 -18.89
CA SER A 231 4.82 -3.43 -18.79
C SER A 231 3.90 -2.59 -19.67
N PRO A 232 3.45 -3.11 -20.83
CA PRO A 232 2.64 -2.34 -21.79
C PRO A 232 1.23 -2.02 -21.27
N ASN A 233 0.78 -2.71 -20.22
CA ASN A 233 -0.54 -2.52 -19.61
C ASN A 233 -0.49 -1.72 -18.30
N LEU A 234 0.69 -1.23 -17.90
CA LEU A 234 0.84 -0.40 -16.71
C LEU A 234 0.12 0.93 -16.95
N PHE A 235 -0.78 1.30 -16.04
CA PHE A 235 -1.45 2.61 -16.07
C PHE A 235 -1.32 3.37 -14.75
N SER A 236 -0.88 2.70 -13.68
CA SER A 236 -0.66 3.30 -12.36
C SER A 236 0.72 2.92 -11.86
N PHE A 237 1.55 3.91 -11.60
CA PHE A 237 2.83 3.77 -10.93
C PHE A 237 2.80 4.61 -9.66
N HIS A 238 3.26 4.07 -8.54
CA HIS A 238 3.37 4.81 -7.28
C HIS A 238 4.77 4.61 -6.72
N LEU A 239 5.48 5.70 -6.46
CA LEU A 239 6.80 5.70 -5.88
C LEU A 239 6.72 6.32 -4.48
N CYS A 240 6.86 5.50 -3.44
CA CYS A 240 6.85 5.96 -2.05
C CYS A 240 8.28 5.98 -1.53
N LEU A 241 8.84 7.17 -1.34
CA LEU A 241 10.17 7.35 -0.77
C LEU A 241 10.02 7.76 0.70
N LEU A 242 10.60 6.96 1.61
CA LEU A 242 10.58 7.20 3.06
C LEU A 242 12.01 7.50 3.53
N TYR A 243 12.28 8.66 4.15
CA TYR A 243 13.61 9.04 4.70
C TYR A 243 14.75 9.02 3.67
N VAL A 244 14.65 9.87 2.64
CA VAL A 244 15.38 9.67 1.39
C VAL A 244 16.75 10.34 1.37
N ASP A 245 17.81 9.52 1.38
CA ASP A 245 19.15 9.97 0.99
C ASP A 245 19.41 9.76 -0.52
N ILE A 246 18.64 8.86 -1.16
CA ILE A 246 18.90 8.39 -2.52
C ILE A 246 17.60 8.26 -3.31
N PHE A 247 17.52 8.92 -4.46
CA PHE A 247 16.39 8.82 -5.38
C PHE A 247 16.64 7.73 -6.43
N PRO A 248 15.76 6.72 -6.57
CA PRO A 248 15.94 5.68 -7.55
C PRO A 248 15.67 6.19 -8.97
N LYS A 249 16.48 5.77 -9.94
CA LYS A 249 16.22 6.06 -11.34
C LYS A 249 15.19 5.09 -11.90
N VAL A 250 14.02 5.56 -12.29
CA VAL A 250 12.94 4.71 -12.83
C VAL A 250 12.81 4.94 -14.32
N SER A 251 12.78 3.89 -15.13
CA SER A 251 12.61 4.03 -16.58
C SER A 251 11.60 3.03 -17.10
N PHE A 252 10.73 3.48 -18.01
CA PHE A 252 9.74 2.64 -18.65
C PHE A 252 10.20 2.27 -20.06
N MET A 253 10.27 0.96 -20.36
CA MET A 253 10.87 0.42 -21.59
C MET A 253 9.86 0.24 -22.72
N SER A 254 8.73 -0.41 -22.44
CA SER A 254 7.62 -0.55 -23.39
C SER A 254 7.12 0.82 -23.82
N LEU A 255 6.79 1.01 -25.10
CA LEU A 255 6.16 2.22 -25.66
C LEU A 255 5.01 2.66 -24.77
N VAL A 256 5.33 3.56 -23.84
CA VAL A 256 4.46 3.91 -22.73
C VAL A 256 3.21 4.50 -23.33
N GLN A 257 2.07 3.88 -23.02
CA GLN A 257 0.80 4.52 -23.33
C GLN A 257 0.82 5.90 -22.65
N PRO A 258 0.37 6.98 -23.32
CA PRO A 258 0.39 8.36 -22.79
C PRO A 258 -0.55 8.59 -21.59
N HIS A 259 -0.88 7.53 -20.85
CA HIS A 259 -1.90 7.44 -19.82
C HIS A 259 -1.37 6.89 -18.49
N ILE A 260 -0.07 6.56 -18.36
CA ILE A 260 0.49 6.20 -17.06
C ILE A 260 0.29 7.39 -16.12
N LYS A 261 -0.34 7.13 -14.98
CA LYS A 261 -0.38 8.02 -13.83
C LYS A 261 0.72 7.60 -12.87
N SER A 262 1.72 8.45 -12.71
CA SER A 262 2.81 8.26 -11.76
C SER A 262 2.52 9.12 -10.54
N GLU A 263 2.26 8.50 -9.40
CA GLU A 263 2.21 9.16 -8.12
C GLU A 263 3.58 9.03 -7.46
N VAL A 264 4.12 10.12 -6.93
CA VAL A 264 5.37 10.11 -6.18
C VAL A 264 5.07 10.69 -4.81
N SER A 265 5.28 9.92 -3.75
CA SER A 265 5.09 10.34 -2.38
C SER A 265 6.42 10.37 -1.65
N LEU A 266 6.80 11.53 -1.15
CA LEU A 266 7.99 11.74 -0.33
C LEU A 266 7.55 11.93 1.11
N TRP A 267 8.03 11.08 2.01
CA TRP A 267 7.79 11.17 3.44
C TRP A 267 9.13 11.26 4.16
N TYR A 268 9.26 12.20 5.10
CA TYR A 268 10.49 12.47 5.86
C TYR A 268 11.70 12.85 5.01
N ALA A 269 12.00 14.14 5.05
CA ALA A 269 13.20 14.67 4.43
C ALA A 269 13.90 15.57 5.45
N SER A 270 14.48 14.94 6.47
CA SER A 270 15.07 15.65 7.62
C SER A 270 16.39 16.37 7.29
N ASP A 271 16.87 16.29 6.05
CA ASP A 271 18.05 17.01 5.55
C ASP A 271 17.91 17.32 4.04
N MET A 272 16.76 17.89 3.62
CA MET A 272 16.62 18.35 2.23
C MET A 272 17.61 19.47 1.96
N ASP A 273 18.69 19.17 1.29
CA ASP A 273 19.59 20.18 0.76
C ASP A 273 19.31 20.44 -0.74
N ASN A 274 20.11 21.31 -1.34
CA ASN A 274 20.02 21.58 -2.77
C ASN A 274 20.29 20.35 -3.63
N CYS A 275 21.04 19.38 -3.12
CA CYS A 275 21.33 18.13 -3.83
C CYS A 275 20.07 17.26 -3.90
N CYS A 276 19.28 17.18 -2.83
CA CYS A 276 18.01 16.44 -2.82
C CYS A 276 17.05 16.92 -3.92
N PHE A 277 16.93 18.24 -4.12
CA PHE A 277 16.10 18.81 -5.19
C PHE A 277 16.59 18.43 -6.59
N LEU A 278 17.90 18.46 -6.81
CA LEU A 278 18.49 18.06 -8.09
C LEU A 278 18.31 16.56 -8.38
N MET A 279 18.45 15.71 -7.35
CA MET A 279 18.22 14.27 -7.50
C MET A 279 16.74 13.97 -7.76
N MET A 280 15.85 14.68 -7.08
CA MET A 280 14.42 14.61 -7.33
C MET A 280 14.08 15.05 -8.76
N GLU A 281 14.66 16.14 -9.25
CA GLU A 281 14.51 16.59 -10.63
C GLU A 281 14.99 15.52 -11.63
N GLU A 282 16.17 14.92 -11.40
CA GLU A 282 16.66 13.82 -12.24
C GLU A 282 15.69 12.63 -12.23
N MET A 283 15.20 12.22 -11.05
CA MET A 283 14.23 11.14 -10.93
C MET A 283 12.93 11.47 -11.69
N LEU A 284 12.40 12.68 -11.53
CA LEU A 284 11.13 13.06 -12.18
C LEU A 284 11.30 13.16 -13.70
N SER A 285 12.49 13.59 -14.17
CA SER A 285 12.86 13.54 -15.59
C SER A 285 12.81 12.13 -16.17
N SER A 286 13.06 11.11 -15.34
CA SER A 286 12.99 9.71 -15.75
C SER A 286 11.55 9.18 -15.90
N LEU A 287 10.56 9.90 -15.35
CA LEU A 287 9.13 9.57 -15.42
C LEU A 287 8.37 10.32 -16.54
N VAL A 288 9.04 11.11 -17.37
CA VAL A 288 8.44 12.05 -18.35
C VAL A 288 7.42 11.47 -19.36
N PRO A 289 7.39 10.17 -19.74
CA PRO A 289 6.26 9.69 -20.56
C PRO A 289 4.93 9.57 -19.79
N SER A 290 4.90 9.88 -18.49
CA SER A 290 3.73 9.73 -17.61
C SER A 290 3.16 11.07 -17.11
N ARG A 291 1.90 11.04 -16.68
CA ARG A 291 1.28 12.12 -15.90
C ARG A 291 1.71 11.99 -14.46
N ILE A 292 2.37 13.02 -13.94
CA ILE A 292 2.98 12.95 -12.61
C ILE A 292 2.09 13.66 -11.58
N SER A 293 1.84 13.01 -10.45
CA SER A 293 1.30 13.61 -9.24
C SER A 293 2.37 13.52 -8.16
N LEU A 294 2.83 14.66 -7.65
CA LEU A 294 3.86 14.73 -6.62
C LEU A 294 3.22 15.10 -5.27
N HIS A 295 3.40 14.24 -4.28
CA HIS A 295 3.01 14.45 -2.89
C HIS A 295 4.28 14.56 -2.04
N ILE A 296 4.48 15.70 -1.40
CA ILE A 296 5.60 15.94 -0.51
C ILE A 296 5.03 16.16 0.89
N ASP A 297 5.34 15.25 1.82
CA ASP A 297 5.01 15.40 3.23
C ASP A 297 6.27 15.76 4.01
N ILE A 298 6.30 16.99 4.53
CA ILE A 298 7.42 17.54 5.29
C ILE A 298 7.03 17.54 6.76
N GLU A 299 7.30 16.41 7.41
CA GLU A 299 7.17 16.28 8.86
C GLU A 299 8.37 16.95 9.53
N SER A 300 8.12 18.10 10.15
CA SER A 300 9.15 19.02 10.65
C SER A 300 8.88 19.36 12.11
N ASP A 301 9.79 18.90 12.97
CA ASP A 301 10.10 19.46 14.29
C ASP A 301 11.32 20.41 14.22
N PHE A 302 11.72 20.84 13.02
CA PHE A 302 12.92 21.66 12.84
C PHE A 302 12.82 23.00 13.57
N ASP A 303 13.92 23.38 14.22
CA ASP A 303 14.18 24.77 14.59
C ASP A 303 14.50 25.54 13.30
N LEU A 304 13.45 26.10 12.67
CA LEU A 304 13.51 26.85 11.40
C LEU A 304 14.31 28.16 11.49
N ASP A 305 14.85 28.51 12.65
CA ASP A 305 15.52 29.78 12.91
C ASP A 305 16.83 29.98 12.09
N GLU A 306 17.33 28.95 11.40
CA GLU A 306 18.53 29.04 10.54
C GLU A 306 18.31 28.79 9.02
N SER A 307 17.08 28.64 8.51
CA SER A 307 16.87 28.04 7.17
C SER A 307 16.28 28.94 6.06
N GLU A 308 16.57 30.25 6.01
CA GLU A 308 16.20 31.09 4.83
C GLU A 308 16.66 30.46 3.50
N SER A 309 17.80 29.77 3.51
CA SER A 309 18.34 29.04 2.35
C SER A 309 17.46 27.88 1.89
N LEU A 310 16.78 27.18 2.81
CA LEU A 310 15.91 26.05 2.48
C LEU A 310 14.62 26.52 1.83
N GLU A 311 14.03 27.61 2.36
CA GLU A 311 12.84 28.21 1.77
C GLU A 311 13.10 28.67 0.33
N GLU A 312 14.23 29.36 0.10
CA GLU A 312 14.60 29.82 -1.24
C GLU A 312 14.83 28.67 -2.21
N SER A 313 15.47 27.61 -1.75
CA SER A 313 15.82 26.46 -2.57
C SER A 313 14.59 25.61 -2.91
N PHE A 314 13.71 25.38 -1.94
CA PHE A 314 12.42 24.74 -2.18
C PHE A 314 11.54 25.55 -3.13
N THR A 315 11.53 26.88 -2.96
CA THR A 315 10.79 27.79 -3.85
C THR A 315 11.36 27.74 -5.27
N GLY A 316 12.68 27.77 -5.41
CA GLY A 316 13.36 27.62 -6.69
C GLY A 316 13.06 26.28 -7.35
N PHE A 317 13.09 25.19 -6.57
CA PHE A 317 12.70 23.87 -7.04
C PHE A 317 11.25 23.85 -7.53
N ALA A 318 10.27 24.25 -6.72
CA ALA A 318 8.87 24.20 -7.10
C ALA A 318 8.58 25.05 -8.35
N ALA A 319 9.19 26.23 -8.45
CA ALA A 319 9.07 27.09 -9.62
C ALA A 319 9.69 26.45 -10.87
N SER A 320 10.92 25.94 -10.78
CA SER A 320 11.58 25.19 -11.86
C SER A 320 10.73 23.99 -12.28
N PHE A 321 10.23 23.25 -11.30
CA PHE A 321 9.49 22.02 -11.47
C PHE A 321 8.16 22.23 -12.21
N LEU A 322 7.38 23.25 -11.81
CA LEU A 322 6.13 23.61 -12.49
C LEU A 322 6.35 24.14 -13.91
N VAL A 323 7.50 24.75 -14.18
CA VAL A 323 7.85 25.27 -15.50
C VAL A 323 8.32 24.16 -16.45
N CYS A 324 9.15 23.25 -15.95
CA CYS A 324 9.84 22.23 -16.72
C CYS A 324 8.99 20.98 -16.99
N TYR A 325 7.97 20.70 -16.17
CA TYR A 325 7.18 19.47 -16.25
C TYR A 325 5.67 19.76 -16.36
N PRO A 326 5.18 20.26 -17.51
CA PRO A 326 3.76 20.58 -17.71
C PRO A 326 2.83 19.37 -17.63
N GLU A 327 3.36 18.15 -17.64
CA GLU A 327 2.67 16.87 -17.44
C GLU A 327 2.30 16.60 -15.98
N ILE A 328 2.80 17.42 -15.03
CA ILE A 328 2.38 17.35 -13.64
C ILE A 328 0.92 17.78 -13.53
N VAL A 329 0.12 16.90 -12.95
CA VAL A 329 -1.31 17.10 -12.76
C VAL A 329 -1.60 17.66 -11.37
N THR A 330 -0.81 17.28 -10.37
CA THR A 330 -1.04 17.66 -8.98
C THR A 330 0.27 17.74 -8.23
N LEU A 331 0.49 18.87 -7.55
CA LEU A 331 1.49 19.01 -6.49
C LEU A 331 0.71 19.13 -5.19
N ARG A 332 1.03 18.32 -4.19
CA ARG A 332 0.49 18.45 -2.84
C ARG A 332 1.65 18.52 -1.88
N ILE A 333 1.68 19.60 -1.10
CA ILE A 333 2.67 19.82 -0.07
C ILE A 333 1.91 19.83 1.26
N VAL A 334 2.26 18.89 2.13
CA VAL A 334 1.77 18.85 3.51
C VAL A 334 2.92 19.32 4.40
N MET A 335 2.65 20.34 5.20
CA MET A 335 3.62 21.02 6.05
C MET A 335 2.99 21.19 7.43
N ASN A 336 3.76 20.99 8.50
CA ASN A 336 3.33 21.32 9.86
C ASN A 336 3.12 22.85 10.02
N GLU A 337 2.32 23.32 10.98
CA GLU A 337 1.94 24.73 11.20
C GLU A 337 3.13 25.71 11.22
N ARG A 338 4.33 25.26 11.60
CA ARG A 338 5.56 26.06 11.58
C ARG A 338 6.11 26.35 10.18
N ALA A 339 5.86 25.50 9.19
CA ALA A 339 6.34 25.63 7.81
C ALA A 339 5.44 26.48 6.89
N SER A 340 4.38 27.07 7.45
CA SER A 340 3.46 28.02 6.79
C SER A 340 4.13 29.20 6.06
N ARG A 341 5.33 29.62 6.49
CA ARG A 341 6.09 30.72 5.87
C ARG A 341 6.56 30.39 4.45
N VAL A 342 6.92 29.14 4.19
CA VAL A 342 7.38 28.66 2.87
C VAL A 342 6.26 28.75 1.84
N VAL A 343 5.03 28.40 2.23
CA VAL A 343 3.84 28.53 1.38
C VAL A 343 3.60 29.98 0.99
N GLY A 344 3.75 30.92 1.94
CA GLY A 344 3.63 32.36 1.66
C GLY A 344 4.77 32.92 0.79
N CYS A 345 5.98 32.38 0.86
CA CYS A 345 7.10 32.73 -0.03
C CYS A 345 6.90 32.19 -1.45
N LEU A 346 6.45 30.94 -1.58
CA LEU A 346 6.06 30.33 -2.85
C LEU A 346 4.98 31.15 -3.54
N GLN A 347 3.92 31.49 -2.81
CA GLN A 347 2.83 32.29 -3.34
C GLN A 347 3.33 33.62 -3.91
N ARG A 348 4.17 34.37 -3.16
CA ARG A 348 4.73 35.65 -3.63
C ARG A 348 5.59 35.49 -4.88
N LYS A 349 6.51 34.52 -4.91
CA LYS A 349 7.37 34.31 -6.10
C LYS A 349 6.56 33.84 -7.32
N LEU A 350 5.45 33.14 -7.10
CA LEU A 350 4.53 32.72 -8.15
C LEU A 350 3.67 33.89 -8.66
N GLU A 351 3.16 34.74 -7.78
CA GLU A 351 2.49 36.01 -8.14
C GLU A 351 3.43 36.96 -8.91
N ASP A 352 4.69 37.04 -8.50
CA ASP A 352 5.73 37.82 -9.20
C ASP A 352 5.99 37.27 -10.62
N ALA A 353 5.95 35.95 -10.80
CA ALA A 353 6.10 35.31 -12.11
C ALA A 353 4.89 35.54 -13.05
N GLU A 354 3.69 35.74 -12.50
CA GLU A 354 2.48 36.11 -13.24
C GLU A 354 2.46 37.58 -13.70
N SER A 355 3.23 38.46 -13.04
CA SER A 355 3.30 39.88 -13.37
C SER A 355 4.09 40.22 -14.67
N GLY A 356 4.62 39.21 -15.35
CA GLY A 356 5.09 39.34 -16.74
C GLY A 356 3.91 39.57 -17.71
N PRO A 357 4.12 40.20 -18.89
CA PRO A 357 3.03 40.66 -19.73
C PRO A 357 2.30 39.47 -20.39
N GLY A 358 1.24 38.99 -19.72
CA GLY A 358 0.34 37.94 -20.18
C GLY A 358 -1.01 38.08 -19.49
N GLU A 359 -2.08 38.00 -20.28
CA GLU A 359 -3.44 38.42 -19.94
C GLU A 359 -4.06 37.66 -18.74
N GLY A 360 -4.67 38.43 -17.82
CA GLY A 360 -5.30 37.93 -16.61
C GLY A 360 -6.66 37.27 -16.82
N ILE A 361 -7.03 36.40 -15.87
CA ILE A 361 -8.40 35.85 -15.74
C ILE A 361 -8.78 35.84 -14.25
N GLN A 362 -9.99 36.32 -13.95
CA GLN A 362 -10.63 36.24 -12.64
C GLN A 362 -11.46 34.94 -12.50
N GLY A 363 -11.30 34.26 -11.36
CA GLY A 363 -12.42 33.67 -10.62
C GLY A 363 -12.32 32.18 -10.23
N VAL A 364 -12.96 31.89 -9.08
CA VAL A 364 -13.74 30.68 -8.71
C VAL A 364 -13.23 29.86 -7.51
N SER A 365 -14.24 29.34 -6.81
CA SER A 365 -14.38 28.63 -5.54
C SER A 365 -14.20 27.10 -5.59
N CYS A 366 -14.27 26.52 -4.38
CA CYS A 366 -14.09 25.13 -3.89
C CYS A 366 -14.74 23.94 -4.65
N SER A 367 -14.11 22.77 -4.44
CA SER A 367 -14.54 21.36 -4.58
C SER A 367 -15.27 20.89 -5.85
N GLN A 368 -14.54 20.15 -6.70
CA GLN A 368 -14.88 18.92 -7.45
C GLN A 368 -14.32 18.92 -8.90
N GLY A 369 -13.58 17.86 -9.24
CA GLY A 369 -13.41 17.38 -10.62
C GLY A 369 -12.38 18.10 -11.50
N TRP A 370 -11.14 17.59 -11.53
CA TRP A 370 -10.05 18.13 -12.36
C TRP A 370 -10.04 17.51 -13.76
N GLU A 371 -10.88 18.01 -14.67
CA GLU A 371 -10.72 17.74 -16.10
C GLU A 371 -11.00 19.01 -16.92
N LYS A 372 -9.91 19.59 -17.46
CA LYS A 372 -9.80 20.73 -18.39
C LYS A 372 -9.61 22.12 -17.77
N MET A 373 -8.36 22.48 -17.46
CA MET A 373 -7.93 23.88 -17.33
C MET A 373 -6.92 24.25 -18.42
N PRO A 374 -7.15 25.32 -19.20
CA PRO A 374 -6.18 25.84 -20.17
C PRO A 374 -5.23 26.84 -19.49
N GLY A 375 -3.92 26.65 -19.68
CA GLY A 375 -2.89 27.64 -19.33
C GLY A 375 -2.15 27.37 -18.01
N LYS A 376 -0.88 27.81 -17.96
CA LYS A 376 0.03 27.63 -16.81
C LYS A 376 -0.45 28.38 -15.56
N ALA A 377 -1.01 29.59 -15.71
CA ALA A 377 -1.51 30.43 -14.61
C ALA A 377 -2.76 29.85 -13.93
N ALA A 378 -3.72 29.28 -14.68
CA ALA A 378 -4.94 28.72 -14.09
C ALA A 378 -4.67 27.48 -13.20
N ARG A 379 -3.69 26.64 -13.56
CA ARG A 379 -3.26 25.51 -12.72
C ARG A 379 -2.56 25.95 -11.43
N LEU A 380 -1.97 27.14 -11.46
CA LEU A 380 -1.18 27.71 -10.37
C LEU A 380 -2.07 28.36 -9.30
N ASP A 381 -3.06 29.16 -9.73
CA ASP A 381 -4.08 29.76 -8.85
C ASP A 381 -4.88 28.69 -8.08
N GLU A 382 -5.16 27.54 -8.70
CA GLU A 382 -5.87 26.44 -8.04
C GLU A 382 -4.99 25.63 -7.06
N PHE A 383 -3.69 25.48 -7.35
CA PHE A 383 -2.71 24.91 -6.41
C PHE A 383 -2.62 25.75 -5.13
N ILE A 384 -2.55 27.08 -5.26
CA ILE A 384 -2.53 28.01 -4.12
C ILE A 384 -3.81 27.87 -3.28
N LYS A 385 -4.99 27.78 -3.91
CA LYS A 385 -6.27 27.58 -3.20
C LYS A 385 -6.33 26.25 -2.43
N CYS A 386 -5.77 25.16 -2.96
CA CYS A 386 -5.74 23.86 -2.29
C CYS A 386 -4.83 23.85 -1.06
N CYS A 387 -3.65 24.50 -1.12
CA CYS A 387 -2.78 24.67 0.04
C CYS A 387 -3.47 25.42 1.19
N MET A 388 -4.30 26.41 0.87
CA MET A 388 -4.99 27.25 1.87
C MET A 388 -6.22 26.59 2.51
N GLN A 389 -6.80 25.54 1.91
CA GLN A 389 -7.97 24.84 2.47
C GLN A 389 -7.61 23.71 3.45
N GLY A 390 -6.32 23.35 3.53
CA GLY A 390 -5.78 22.35 4.45
C GLY A 390 -5.07 22.91 5.69
N MET A 391 -5.05 24.24 5.86
CA MET A 391 -4.50 24.95 7.03
C MET A 391 -5.58 25.27 8.06
#